data_AF-A0A7M7TA94-F1
#
_entry.id   AF-A0A7M7TA94-F1
#
_cell.length_a   1.000
_cell.length_b   1.000
_cell.length_c   1.000
_cell.angle_alpha   90.00
_cell.angle_beta   90.00
_cell.angle_gamma   90.00
#
_symmetry.space_group_name_H-M   'P 1'
#
loop_
_entity.id
_entity.type
_entity.pdbx_description
1 polymer ?
#
loop_
_entity_poly.entity_id
_entity_poly.type
_entity_poly.pdbx_seq_one_letter_code
_entity_poly.pdbx_strand_id
1 'polypeptide(L)'
;MEKIIIEGTEIERSEMHPEESLISLEKLDRASPDLWPEQSITKFVAQNSTQNEVPVWATNLTAEDTSQLYQLSNMSVDDIVLEVKKLLDASYKLGLEEAKEMTRGKYLNIFKQK
;
A
#
# COMPACT_ATOMS: atom_id res chain seq x y z
N MET A 1 56.53 -23.00 18.04
CA MET A 1 56.68 -21.53 18.04
C MET A 1 56.45 -21.07 16.62
N GLU A 2 55.31 -20.44 16.37
CA GLU A 2 55.14 -19.34 15.42
C GLU A 2 53.72 -18.83 15.61
N LYS A 3 53.58 -17.57 16.06
CA LYS A 3 52.31 -16.87 16.19
C LYS A 3 52.21 -15.92 15.01
N ILE A 4 51.10 -15.97 14.28
CA ILE A 4 50.67 -14.91 13.38
C ILE A 4 49.45 -14.28 14.04
N ILE A 5 49.58 -13.01 14.41
CA ILE A 5 48.50 -12.16 14.91
C ILE A 5 47.97 -11.40 13.70
N ILE A 6 46.73 -11.69 13.33
CA ILE A 6 45.87 -10.78 12.57
C ILE A 6 44.64 -10.63 13.46
N GLU A 7 44.31 -9.38 13.82
CA GLU A 7 43.26 -8.99 14.77
C GLU A 7 41.99 -9.82 14.58
N GLY A 8 41.84 -10.84 15.43
CA GLY A 8 40.82 -11.86 15.34
C GLY A 8 39.67 -11.54 16.27
N THR A 9 38.53 -11.14 15.70
CA THR A 9 37.25 -11.55 16.27
C THR A 9 36.97 -12.96 15.75
N GLU A 10 37.61 -13.94 16.38
CA GLU A 10 37.26 -15.36 16.23
C GLU A 10 35.89 -15.57 16.87
N ILE A 11 34.84 -15.59 16.04
CA ILE A 11 33.57 -16.18 16.45
C ILE A 11 33.73 -17.69 16.26
N GLU A 12 34.12 -18.36 17.34
CA GLU A 12 34.12 -19.81 17.46
C GLU A 12 32.73 -20.33 17.09
N ARG A 13 32.66 -21.09 16.00
CA ARG A 13 31.42 -21.64 15.44
C ARG A 13 31.01 -22.90 16.22
N SER A 14 30.76 -22.78 17.51
CA SER A 14 30.21 -23.86 18.33
C SER A 14 29.33 -23.31 19.45
N GLU A 15 28.10 -23.84 19.54
CA GLU A 15 27.04 -23.51 20.50
C GLU A 15 26.22 -22.23 20.26
N MET A 16 25.66 -22.06 19.04
CA MET A 16 24.39 -21.30 18.93
C MET A 16 23.23 -22.22 19.27
N HIS A 17 22.42 -21.83 20.25
CA HIS A 17 21.17 -22.51 20.62
C HIS A 17 20.23 -22.52 19.38
N PRO A 18 19.49 -23.60 19.06
CA PRO A 18 18.68 -23.69 17.83
C PRO A 18 17.65 -22.55 17.71
N GLU A 19 17.23 -22.00 18.85
CA GLU A 19 16.33 -20.85 18.95
C GLU A 19 16.98 -19.55 18.44
N GLU A 20 18.30 -19.37 18.57
CA GLU A 20 19.03 -18.20 18.07
C GLU A 20 19.23 -18.26 16.56
N SER A 21 19.34 -19.46 15.98
CA SER A 21 19.40 -19.64 14.53
C SER A 21 18.06 -19.33 13.83
N LEU A 22 16.96 -19.24 14.59
CA LEU A 22 15.63 -18.84 14.10
C LEU A 22 15.38 -17.33 14.23
N ILE A 23 16.32 -16.58 14.79
CA ILE A 23 16.22 -15.12 14.88
C ILE A 23 16.56 -14.53 13.52
N SER A 24 15.56 -14.01 12.82
CA SER A 24 15.80 -13.21 11.61
C SER A 24 16.38 -11.85 12.00
N LEU A 25 17.62 -11.58 11.61
CA LEU A 25 18.25 -10.25 11.68
C LEU A 25 17.79 -9.31 10.55
N GLU A 26 16.68 -9.65 9.90
CA GLU A 26 16.08 -8.85 8.84
C GLU A 26 15.51 -7.56 9.45
N LYS A 27 16.02 -6.41 9.01
CA LYS A 27 15.34 -5.14 9.25
C LYS A 27 14.03 -5.16 8.46
N LEU A 28 12.94 -5.51 9.14
CA LEU A 28 11.60 -5.26 8.67
C LEU A 28 11.38 -3.75 8.71
N ASP A 29 11.97 -3.03 7.74
CA ASP A 29 11.64 -1.63 7.42
C ASP A 29 10.27 -1.61 6.72
N ARG A 30 9.30 -2.24 7.37
CA ARG A 30 7.87 -2.19 7.06
C ARG A 30 7.30 -0.90 7.62
N ALA A 31 8.01 0.22 7.43
CA ALA A 31 7.31 1.48 7.44
C ALA A 31 6.17 1.31 6.43
N SER A 32 4.93 1.38 6.91
CA SER A 32 3.76 1.42 6.05
C SER A 32 4.08 2.38 4.90
N PRO A 33 3.78 2.04 3.64
CA PRO A 33 4.03 2.91 2.50
C PRO A 33 3.65 4.33 2.88
N ASP A 34 4.57 5.27 2.64
CA ASP A 34 4.52 6.64 3.14
C ASP A 34 3.09 7.17 3.04
N LEU A 35 2.44 7.30 4.20
CA LEU A 35 1.00 7.53 4.30
C LEU A 35 0.75 8.94 3.77
N TRP A 36 0.51 9.07 2.46
CA TRP A 36 0.32 10.32 1.71
C TRP A 36 1.09 11.51 2.28
N PRO A 37 2.25 11.88 1.71
CA PRO A 37 3.21 12.75 2.37
C PRO A 37 2.76 14.21 2.33
N GLU A 38 1.73 14.60 3.11
CA GLU A 38 1.55 15.97 3.58
C GLU A 38 0.33 16.11 4.53
N GLN A 39 0.58 16.57 5.76
CA GLN A 39 -0.48 17.02 6.67
C GLN A 39 -1.33 18.17 6.10
N SER A 40 -0.88 18.83 5.03
CA SER A 40 -1.61 19.91 4.35
C SER A 40 -2.73 19.36 3.47
N ILE A 41 -2.55 18.21 2.81
CA ILE A 41 -3.62 17.58 2.01
C ILE A 41 -4.73 17.07 2.94
N THR A 42 -4.37 16.40 4.04
CA THR A 42 -5.37 15.88 4.99
C THR A 42 -6.21 16.99 5.63
N LYS A 43 -5.60 18.14 5.95
CA LYS A 43 -6.31 19.35 6.43
C LYS A 43 -7.19 19.98 5.35
N PHE A 44 -6.71 20.05 4.11
CA PHE A 44 -7.50 20.56 2.98
C PHE A 44 -8.72 19.68 2.71
N VAL A 45 -8.54 18.36 2.66
CA VAL A 45 -9.65 17.41 2.47
C VAL A 45 -10.63 17.51 3.64
N ALA A 46 -10.17 17.53 4.89
CA ALA A 46 -11.07 17.62 6.04
C ALA A 46 -11.93 18.91 6.05
N GLN A 47 -11.40 20.03 5.56
CA GLN A 47 -12.15 21.30 5.47
C GLN A 47 -13.09 21.39 4.27
N ASN A 48 -12.73 20.78 3.15
CA ASN A 48 -13.53 20.80 1.92
C ASN A 48 -14.45 19.59 1.76
N SER A 49 -14.24 18.55 2.57
CA SER A 49 -15.10 17.36 2.59
C SER A 49 -16.45 17.73 3.17
N THR A 50 -17.52 17.48 2.42
CA THR A 50 -18.88 17.50 2.94
C THR A 50 -19.03 16.35 3.92
N GLN A 51 -18.69 16.57 5.19
CA GLN A 51 -18.65 15.55 6.26
C GLN A 51 -19.99 14.81 6.52
N ASN A 52 -21.06 15.11 5.78
CA ASN A 52 -22.40 14.58 5.96
C ASN A 52 -22.88 13.65 4.83
N GLU A 53 -22.07 13.39 3.82
CA GLU A 53 -22.47 12.45 2.77
C GLU A 53 -22.18 11.01 3.20
N VAL A 54 -23.24 10.20 3.28
CA VAL A 54 -23.10 8.76 3.46
C VAL A 54 -22.26 8.24 2.30
N PRO A 55 -21.16 7.51 2.56
CA PRO A 55 -20.32 6.99 1.49
C PRO A 55 -21.16 6.17 0.52
N VAL A 56 -20.91 6.30 -0.79
CA VAL A 56 -21.70 5.59 -1.82
C VAL A 56 -21.72 4.07 -1.56
N TRP A 57 -20.61 3.50 -1.08
CA TRP A 57 -20.53 2.07 -0.71
C TRP A 57 -21.35 1.67 0.52
N ALA A 58 -21.71 2.63 1.37
CA ALA A 58 -22.56 2.42 2.54
C ALA A 58 -24.06 2.56 2.21
N THR A 59 -24.40 2.85 0.95
CA THR A 59 -25.78 2.84 0.47
C THR A 59 -26.21 1.43 0.06
N ASN A 60 -27.52 1.22 -0.06
CA ASN A 60 -28.03 -0.08 -0.51
C ASN A 60 -27.60 -0.36 -1.96
N LEU A 61 -27.37 -1.63 -2.27
CA LEU A 61 -27.06 -2.07 -3.63
C LEU A 61 -28.17 -1.63 -4.60
N THR A 62 -27.76 -0.99 -5.68
CA THR A 62 -28.66 -0.62 -6.76
C THR A 62 -29.04 -1.83 -7.60
N ALA A 63 -30.05 -1.68 -8.44
CA ALA A 63 -30.42 -2.71 -9.41
C ALA A 63 -29.27 -3.04 -10.38
N GLU A 64 -28.44 -2.03 -10.71
CA GLU A 64 -27.27 -2.21 -11.56
C GLU A 64 -26.20 -3.06 -10.86
N ASP A 65 -25.87 -2.75 -9.61
CA ASP A 65 -24.89 -3.50 -8.80
C ASP A 65 -25.30 -4.97 -8.68
N THR A 66 -26.59 -5.20 -8.47
CA THR A 66 -27.16 -6.55 -8.39
C THR A 66 -27.01 -7.29 -9.73
N SER A 67 -27.19 -6.61 -10.86
CA SER A 67 -26.99 -7.21 -12.18
C SER A 67 -25.51 -7.58 -12.44
N GLN A 68 -24.57 -6.72 -12.02
CA GLN A 68 -23.14 -6.98 -12.14
C GLN A 68 -22.71 -8.16 -11.28
N LEU A 69 -23.29 -8.30 -10.08
CA LEU A 69 -23.07 -9.45 -9.21
C LEU A 69 -23.53 -10.76 -9.87
N TYR A 70 -24.70 -10.77 -10.51
CA TYR A 70 -25.16 -11.93 -11.27
C TYR A 70 -24.29 -12.24 -12.48
N GLN A 71 -23.78 -11.22 -13.17
CA GLN A 71 -22.83 -11.41 -14.27
C GLN A 71 -21.55 -12.09 -13.76
N LEU A 72 -20.96 -11.58 -12.68
CA LEU A 72 -19.77 -12.18 -12.05
C LEU A 72 -20.02 -13.62 -11.58
N SER A 73 -21.22 -13.91 -11.04
CA SER A 73 -21.59 -15.26 -10.61
C SER A 73 -21.68 -16.26 -11.77
N ASN A 74 -21.96 -15.80 -12.98
CA ASN A 74 -22.09 -16.66 -14.16
C ASN A 74 -20.78 -16.84 -14.93
N MET A 75 -19.71 -16.14 -14.54
CA MET A 75 -18.40 -16.22 -15.18
C MET A 75 -17.65 -17.50 -14.76
N SER A 76 -16.79 -18.00 -15.64
CA SER A 76 -15.89 -19.10 -15.29
C SER A 76 -14.77 -18.60 -14.36
N VAL A 77 -14.09 -19.52 -13.67
CA VAL A 77 -12.98 -19.16 -12.78
C VAL A 77 -11.86 -18.44 -13.54
N ASP A 78 -11.58 -18.86 -14.78
CA ASP A 78 -10.55 -18.23 -15.62
C ASP A 78 -10.94 -16.80 -16.02
N ASP A 79 -12.21 -16.57 -16.34
CA ASP A 79 -12.72 -15.23 -16.67
C ASP A 79 -12.67 -14.30 -15.46
N ILE A 80 -12.99 -14.81 -14.25
CA ILE A 80 -12.87 -14.04 -13.01
C ILE A 80 -11.41 -13.63 -12.76
N VAL A 81 -10.46 -14.55 -12.96
CA VAL A 81 -9.03 -14.24 -12.81
C VAL A 81 -8.59 -13.17 -13.80
N LEU A 82 -9.10 -13.20 -15.04
CA LEU A 82 -8.81 -12.17 -16.04
C LEU A 82 -9.41 -10.82 -15.65
N GLU A 83 -10.65 -10.77 -15.18
CA GLU A 83 -11.30 -9.53 -14.74
C GLU A 83 -10.58 -8.93 -13.52
N VAL A 84 -10.12 -9.76 -12.57
CA VAL A 84 -9.31 -9.31 -11.42
C VAL A 84 -7.99 -8.69 -11.88
N LYS A 85 -7.30 -9.30 -12.86
CA LYS A 85 -6.07 -8.72 -13.42
C LYS A 85 -6.34 -7.37 -14.10
N LYS A 86 -7.40 -7.28 -14.88
CA LYS A 86 -7.83 -6.04 -15.53
C LYS A 86 -8.15 -4.95 -14.51
N LEU A 87 -8.85 -5.29 -13.44
CA LEU A 87 -9.14 -4.36 -12.34
C LEU A 87 -7.85 -3.88 -11.65
N LEU A 88 -6.89 -4.78 -11.42
CA LEU A 88 -5.58 -4.43 -10.86
C LEU A 88 -4.84 -3.44 -11.76
N ASP A 89 -4.77 -3.71 -13.06
CA ASP A 89 -4.10 -2.84 -14.03
C ASP A 89 -4.79 -1.47 -14.12
N ALA A 90 -6.11 -1.43 -14.09
CA ALA A 90 -6.90 -0.20 -14.09
C ALA A 90 -6.64 0.62 -12.81
N SER A 91 -6.64 -0.03 -11.65
CA SER A 91 -6.41 0.62 -10.35
C SER A 91 -4.98 1.18 -10.25
N TYR A 92 -4.00 0.44 -10.79
CA TYR A 92 -2.61 0.92 -10.86
C TYR A 92 -2.50 2.18 -11.72
N LYS A 93 -3.08 2.18 -12.92
CA LYS A 93 -3.09 3.36 -13.82
C LYS A 93 -3.76 4.56 -13.16
N LEU A 94 -4.92 4.35 -12.54
CA LEU A 94 -5.65 5.41 -11.84
C LEU A 94 -4.81 6.00 -10.70
N GLY A 95 -4.13 5.17 -9.91
CA GLY A 95 -3.24 5.64 -8.84
C GLY A 95 -2.07 6.48 -9.34
N LEU A 96 -1.48 6.13 -10.50
CA LEU A 96 -0.43 6.95 -11.12
C LEU A 96 -0.96 8.32 -11.58
N GLU A 97 -2.16 8.34 -12.18
CA GLU A 97 -2.80 9.58 -12.62
C GLU A 97 -3.18 10.48 -11.44
N GLU A 98 -3.73 9.91 -10.37
CA GLU A 98 -4.05 10.61 -9.13
C GLU A 98 -2.77 11.22 -8.52
N ALA A 99 -1.69 10.45 -8.37
CA ALA A 99 -0.43 10.95 -7.83
C ALA A 99 0.15 12.12 -8.65
N LYS A 100 0.01 12.05 -9.99
CA LYS A 100 0.42 13.12 -10.90
C LYS A 100 -0.42 14.38 -10.69
N GLU A 101 -1.75 14.26 -10.63
CA GLU A 101 -2.63 15.40 -10.43
C GLU A 101 -2.47 16.01 -9.03
N MET A 102 -2.24 15.20 -8.00
CA MET A 102 -1.95 15.69 -6.65
C MET A 102 -0.65 16.50 -6.61
N THR A 103 0.39 16.01 -7.28
CA THR A 103 1.65 16.76 -7.44
C THR A 103 1.44 18.05 -8.21
N ARG A 104 0.65 18.03 -9.28
CA ARG A 104 0.30 19.23 -10.06
C ARG A 104 -0.46 20.26 -9.20
N GLY A 105 -1.43 19.81 -8.41
CA GLY A 105 -2.17 20.63 -7.47
C GLY A 105 -1.27 21.32 -6.44
N LYS A 106 -0.26 20.61 -5.94
CA LYS A 106 0.75 21.18 -5.03
C LYS A 106 1.53 22.33 -5.68
N TYR A 107 2.01 22.18 -6.90
CA TYR A 107 2.72 23.26 -7.62
C TYR A 107 1.82 24.45 -7.94
N LEU A 108 0.54 24.20 -8.21
CA LEU A 108 -0.47 25.23 -8.43
C LEU A 108 -0.98 25.87 -7.12
N ASN A 109 -0.49 25.42 -5.96
CA ASN A 109 -0.83 25.94 -4.64
C ASN A 109 -2.33 25.93 -4.33
N ILE A 110 -3.11 25.03 -4.94
CA ILE A 110 -4.56 24.96 -4.72
C ILE A 110 -4.93 24.48 -3.31
N PHE A 111 -3.99 23.83 -2.63
CA PHE A 111 -4.14 23.36 -1.25
C PHE A 111 -3.76 24.41 -0.20
N LYS A 112 -3.31 25.61 -0.60
CA LYS A 112 -3.02 26.69 0.35
C LYS A 112 -4.34 27.23 0.91
N GLN A 113 -4.41 27.32 2.23
CA GLN A 113 -5.52 27.99 2.91
C GLN A 113 -5.42 29.51 2.65
N LYS A 114 -6.57 30.17 2.54
CA LYS A 114 -6.66 31.63 2.43
C LYS A 114 -6.45 32.30 3.78
#